data_AF-A0A8B6G4W0-F1
#
_entry.id   AF-A0A8B6G4W0-F1
#
_cell.length_a   1.000
_cell.length_b   1.000
_cell.length_c   1.000
_cell.angle_alpha   90.00
_cell.angle_beta   90.00
_cell.angle_gamma   90.00
#
_symmetry.space_group_name_H-M   'P 1'
#
loop_
_entity.id
_entity.type
_entity.pdbx_description
1 polymer ?
#
loop_
_entity_poly.entity_id
_entity_poly.type
_entity_poly.pdbx_seq_one_letter_code
_entity_poly.pdbx_strand_id
1 'polypeptide(L)'
;MNTAFEQRWVDLIKWVIKEVDDSLLDLNEILSMACQSECLDIVTILAGKLEKSNENVGAVMRMVFTHCSFNFIRLLIVKINISLIDLGTSMNEACRDGKSGLVKRLIESDNDIIDLNRLIKIACDRNWHDIIKWSIEKIDNELLDMEEVIYEACLKKNLITVKWLIKNFDNKLFDMKKAMNNACKLAKIDTVKWLIQNFDNKLFDMKEALNNACEWAKLGTVKWLIKNFDNKLFDMKEAMNNACEAAKFGTAKWLMKNFDNKLFDMKKAMIHACRWGNLDTVKWLIKNFDNKLFDMKEAMNNACEAAKLGTLMVDKRISTINYLYDKKE
;
A
#
# COMPACT_ATOMS: atom_id res chain seq x y z
N MET A 1 6.87 7.49 -45.34
CA MET A 1 8.21 8.09 -45.36
C MET A 1 8.11 9.48 -44.75
N ASN A 2 8.26 9.60 -43.44
CA ASN A 2 8.53 10.90 -42.83
C ASN A 2 9.96 10.84 -42.33
N THR A 3 10.74 11.80 -42.79
CA THR A 3 12.19 11.88 -42.71
C THR A 3 12.69 11.63 -41.29
N ALA A 4 13.28 10.45 -41.09
CA ALA A 4 14.22 10.19 -40.02
C ALA A 4 15.20 11.37 -40.00
N PHE A 5 15.48 11.91 -38.82
CA PHE A 5 16.48 12.96 -38.65
C PHE A 5 17.72 12.63 -39.48
N GLU A 6 18.05 13.43 -40.49
CA GLU A 6 19.37 13.32 -41.10
C GLU A 6 20.40 13.52 -39.99
N GLN A 7 21.51 12.79 -40.02
CA GLN A 7 22.50 12.79 -38.94
C GLN A 7 22.92 14.21 -38.51
N ARG A 8 23.01 15.14 -39.47
CA ARG A 8 23.28 16.55 -39.22
C ARG A 8 22.28 17.22 -38.27
N TRP A 9 20.99 16.93 -38.41
CA TRP A 9 19.95 17.46 -37.53
C TRP A 9 20.00 16.82 -36.15
N VAL A 10 20.31 15.52 -36.08
CA VAL A 10 20.55 14.84 -34.79
C VAL A 10 21.68 15.54 -34.04
N ASP A 11 22.80 15.79 -34.70
CA ASP A 11 23.98 16.39 -34.07
C ASP A 11 23.72 17.84 -33.62
N LEU A 12 22.98 18.62 -34.43
CA LEU A 12 22.53 19.96 -34.04
C LEU A 12 21.65 19.91 -32.79
N ILE A 13 20.65 19.02 -32.76
CA ILE A 13 19.72 18.92 -31.63
C ILE A 13 20.45 18.45 -30.37
N LYS A 14 21.35 17.48 -30.48
CA LYS A 14 22.23 17.05 -29.38
C LYS A 14 23.00 18.21 -28.79
N TRP A 15 23.57 19.07 -29.64
CA TRP A 15 24.32 20.24 -29.22
C TRP A 15 23.40 21.27 -28.55
N VAL A 16 22.26 21.61 -29.15
CA VAL A 16 21.27 22.54 -28.59
C VAL A 16 20.79 22.08 -27.23
N ILE A 17 20.41 20.80 -27.10
CA ILE A 17 19.97 20.25 -25.82
C ILE A 17 21.08 20.35 -24.76
N LYS A 18 22.36 20.25 -25.11
CA LYS A 18 23.44 20.29 -24.10
C LYS A 18 23.82 21.71 -23.67
N GLU A 19 23.84 22.66 -24.60
CA GLU A 19 24.43 23.98 -24.39
C GLU A 19 23.40 25.09 -24.12
N VAL A 20 22.14 24.90 -24.51
CA VAL A 20 21.08 25.90 -24.33
C VAL A 20 20.32 25.66 -23.02
N ASP A 21 19.92 26.76 -22.36
CA ASP A 21 19.10 26.75 -21.16
C ASP A 21 17.75 26.03 -21.42
N ASP A 22 17.42 25.07 -20.55
CA ASP A 22 16.20 24.26 -20.67
C ASP A 22 14.91 25.11 -20.66
N SER A 23 14.92 26.30 -20.05
CA SER A 23 13.78 27.23 -20.01
C SER A 23 13.42 27.83 -21.38
N LEU A 24 14.36 27.78 -22.33
CA LEU A 24 14.19 28.27 -23.70
C LEU A 24 13.79 27.16 -24.67
N LEU A 25 13.72 25.91 -24.21
CA LEU A 25 13.45 24.73 -25.03
C LEU A 25 12.14 24.07 -24.62
N ASP A 26 11.29 23.73 -25.60
CA ASP A 26 10.20 22.79 -25.35
C ASP A 26 10.74 21.36 -25.41
N LEU A 27 11.32 20.90 -24.29
CA LEU A 27 11.88 19.55 -24.18
C LEU A 27 10.83 18.45 -24.40
N ASN A 28 9.54 18.72 -24.15
CA ASN A 28 8.47 17.75 -24.35
C ASN A 28 8.15 17.59 -25.83
N GLU A 29 8.09 18.68 -26.59
CA GLU A 29 7.89 18.63 -28.04
C GLU A 29 9.08 17.94 -28.74
N ILE A 30 10.31 18.31 -28.36
CA ILE A 30 11.52 17.68 -28.90
C ILE A 30 11.51 16.18 -28.58
N LEU A 31 11.16 15.79 -27.35
CA LEU A 31 11.04 14.39 -26.98
C LEU A 31 9.97 13.66 -27.78
N SER A 32 8.81 14.28 -27.99
CA SER A 32 7.72 13.68 -28.77
C SER A 32 8.17 13.39 -30.20
N MET A 33 8.81 14.35 -30.87
CA MET A 33 9.35 14.18 -32.22
C MET A 33 10.46 13.13 -32.27
N ALA A 34 11.34 13.10 -31.27
CA ALA A 34 12.40 12.10 -31.16
C ALA A 34 11.83 10.69 -30.96
N CYS A 35 10.75 10.53 -30.17
CA CYS A 35 10.06 9.26 -30.00
C CYS A 35 9.34 8.80 -31.28
N GLN A 36 8.63 9.71 -31.96
CA GLN A 36 7.93 9.40 -33.22
C GLN A 36 8.88 8.97 -34.35
N SER A 37 10.10 9.50 -34.34
CA SER A 37 11.16 9.14 -35.30
C SER A 37 12.09 8.03 -34.79
N GLU A 38 11.87 7.52 -33.56
CA GLU A 38 12.72 6.53 -32.89
C GLU A 38 14.21 6.92 -32.89
N CYS A 39 14.50 8.21 -32.64
CA CYS A 39 15.87 8.71 -32.54
C CYS A 39 16.49 8.39 -31.17
N LEU A 40 17.17 7.24 -31.09
CA LEU A 40 17.68 6.70 -29.82
C LEU A 40 18.60 7.68 -29.08
N ASP A 41 19.45 8.40 -29.80
CA ASP A 41 20.41 9.28 -29.17
C ASP A 41 19.78 10.50 -28.50
N ILE A 42 18.81 11.14 -29.16
CA ILE A 42 18.10 12.29 -28.58
C ILE A 42 17.29 11.84 -27.37
N VAL A 43 16.55 10.74 -27.50
CA VAL A 43 15.75 10.18 -26.37
C VAL A 43 16.65 9.80 -25.20
N THR A 44 17.85 9.22 -25.44
CA THR A 44 18.80 8.89 -24.37
C THR A 44 19.29 10.13 -23.64
N ILE A 45 19.65 11.19 -24.37
CA ILE A 45 20.14 12.44 -23.77
C ILE A 45 19.03 13.10 -22.95
N LEU A 46 17.81 13.13 -23.47
CA LEU A 46 16.66 13.66 -22.75
C LEU A 46 16.35 12.83 -21.51
N ALA A 47 16.38 11.49 -21.60
CA ALA A 47 16.23 10.61 -20.44
C ALA A 47 17.28 10.91 -19.36
N GLY A 48 18.56 11.01 -19.71
CA GLY A 48 19.65 11.30 -18.76
C GLY A 48 19.62 12.73 -18.18
N LYS A 49 19.15 13.73 -18.93
CA LYS A 49 18.90 15.07 -18.37
C LYS A 49 17.78 15.05 -17.33
N LEU A 50 16.76 14.25 -17.61
CA LEU A 50 15.54 14.15 -16.82
C LEU A 50 15.70 13.23 -15.60
N GLU A 51 16.67 12.31 -15.58
CA GLU A 51 17.06 11.49 -14.41
C GLU A 51 17.36 12.30 -13.13
N LYS A 52 17.69 13.59 -13.23
CA LYS A 52 17.93 14.45 -12.04
C LYS A 52 16.70 14.58 -11.13
N SER A 53 15.52 14.16 -11.57
CA SER A 53 14.37 13.90 -10.68
C SER A 53 13.61 12.66 -11.15
N ASN A 54 13.36 11.70 -10.26
CA ASN A 54 12.60 10.46 -10.53
C ASN A 54 11.23 10.70 -11.21
N GLU A 55 10.63 11.88 -11.08
CA GLU A 55 9.36 12.24 -11.72
C GLU A 55 9.47 12.36 -13.25
N ASN A 56 10.63 12.72 -13.81
CA ASN A 56 10.75 13.00 -15.24
C ASN A 56 11.02 11.75 -16.08
N VAL A 57 11.67 10.71 -15.53
CA VAL A 57 11.84 9.43 -16.23
C VAL A 57 10.47 8.82 -16.57
N GLY A 58 9.49 8.97 -15.67
CA GLY A 58 8.12 8.53 -15.93
C GLY A 58 7.44 9.27 -17.08
N ALA A 59 7.71 10.58 -17.23
CA ALA A 59 7.21 11.39 -18.35
C ALA A 59 7.83 10.97 -19.68
N VAL A 60 9.14 10.69 -19.69
CA VAL A 60 9.84 10.20 -20.89
C VAL A 60 9.27 8.85 -21.32
N MET A 61 9.16 7.94 -20.36
CA MET A 61 8.75 6.57 -20.65
C MET A 61 7.30 6.50 -21.10
N ARG A 62 6.41 7.38 -20.62
CA ARG A 62 5.07 7.55 -21.22
C ARG A 62 5.14 7.81 -22.72
N MET A 63 5.89 8.84 -23.12
CA MET A 63 6.04 9.23 -24.54
C MET A 63 6.59 8.08 -25.37
N VAL A 64 7.58 7.37 -24.82
CA VAL A 64 8.22 6.21 -25.43
C VAL A 64 7.22 5.06 -25.61
N PHE A 65 6.42 4.72 -24.58
CA PHE A 65 5.37 3.70 -24.70
C PHE A 65 4.26 4.07 -25.70
N THR A 66 3.96 5.36 -25.85
CA THR A 66 2.93 5.84 -26.78
C THR A 66 3.39 5.72 -28.24
N HIS A 67 4.64 6.09 -28.53
CA HIS A 67 5.11 6.34 -29.90
C HIS A 67 6.12 5.34 -30.44
N CYS A 68 6.89 4.67 -29.58
CA CYS A 68 8.03 3.85 -30.03
C CYS A 68 7.68 2.37 -30.18
N SER A 69 8.44 1.69 -31.05
CA SER A 69 8.40 0.25 -31.25
C SER A 69 8.98 -0.54 -30.07
N PHE A 70 8.57 -1.80 -29.93
CA PHE A 70 9.10 -2.71 -28.92
C PHE A 70 10.63 -2.79 -28.88
N ASN A 71 11.27 -2.87 -30.06
CA ASN A 71 12.73 -2.98 -30.14
C ASN A 71 13.41 -1.71 -29.66
N PHE A 72 12.86 -0.53 -30.01
CA PHE A 72 13.36 0.74 -29.53
C PHE A 72 13.31 0.83 -28.00
N ILE A 73 12.17 0.46 -27.41
CA ILE A 73 11.98 0.49 -25.95
C ILE A 73 13.00 -0.41 -25.26
N ARG A 74 13.21 -1.64 -25.76
CA ARG A 74 14.22 -2.56 -25.20
C ARG A 74 15.63 -1.97 -25.26
N LEU A 75 16.01 -1.40 -26.39
CA LEU A 75 17.32 -0.78 -26.55
C LEU A 75 17.50 0.41 -25.60
N LEU A 76 16.46 1.24 -25.45
CA LEU A 76 16.47 2.37 -24.54
C LEU A 76 16.65 1.90 -23.08
N ILE A 77 15.86 0.93 -22.63
CA ILE A 77 15.92 0.37 -21.26
C ILE A 77 17.33 -0.10 -20.92
N VAL A 78 17.97 -0.85 -21.82
CA VAL A 78 19.35 -1.32 -21.65
C VAL A 78 20.33 -0.15 -21.61
N LYS A 79 20.14 0.85 -22.49
CA LYS A 79 21.06 1.99 -22.62
C LYS A 79 21.00 2.93 -21.42
N ILE A 80 19.82 3.14 -20.83
CA ILE A 80 19.63 3.96 -19.61
C ILE A 80 19.71 3.15 -18.32
N ASN A 81 19.90 1.82 -18.42
CA ASN A 81 20.05 0.91 -17.29
C ASN A 81 18.92 1.04 -16.24
N ILE A 82 17.67 1.02 -16.70
CA ILE A 82 16.49 1.06 -15.83
C ILE A 82 15.82 -0.31 -15.71
N SER A 83 15.35 -0.68 -14.52
CA SER A 83 14.59 -1.92 -14.36
C SER A 83 13.13 -1.74 -14.82
N LEU A 84 12.49 -2.80 -15.31
CA LEU A 84 11.06 -2.75 -15.66
C LEU A 84 10.18 -2.45 -14.44
N ILE A 85 10.64 -2.78 -13.22
CA ILE A 85 9.93 -2.39 -12.00
C ILE A 85 9.91 -0.87 -11.83
N ASP A 86 11.01 -0.18 -12.12
CA ASP A 86 11.10 1.27 -11.95
C ASP A 86 10.24 2.02 -12.97
N LEU A 87 10.03 1.45 -14.15
CA LEU A 87 9.14 1.96 -15.21
C LEU A 87 7.66 1.94 -14.87
N GLY A 88 7.33 1.40 -13.71
CA GLY A 88 6.03 0.86 -13.46
C GLY A 88 4.81 1.76 -13.66
N THR A 89 4.85 3.04 -13.26
CA THR A 89 3.73 3.96 -13.50
C THR A 89 3.48 4.12 -15.00
N SER A 90 4.54 4.31 -15.79
CA SER A 90 4.48 4.45 -17.25
C SER A 90 4.00 3.16 -17.92
N MET A 91 4.41 1.99 -17.43
CA MET A 91 3.89 0.70 -17.92
C MET A 91 2.39 0.54 -17.65
N ASN A 92 1.90 1.00 -16.50
CA ASN A 92 0.48 0.93 -16.19
C ASN A 92 -0.36 1.90 -17.00
N GLU A 93 0.12 3.13 -17.21
CA GLU A 93 -0.50 4.08 -18.13
C GLU A 93 -0.55 3.50 -19.55
N ALA A 94 0.55 2.90 -20.01
CA ALA A 94 0.58 2.21 -21.29
C ALA A 94 -0.46 1.07 -21.38
N CYS A 95 -0.63 0.27 -20.32
CA CYS A 95 -1.71 -0.72 -20.27
C CYS A 95 -3.10 -0.10 -20.42
N ARG A 96 -3.37 0.99 -19.68
CA ARG A 96 -4.65 1.74 -19.74
C ARG A 96 -4.91 2.36 -21.11
N ASP A 97 -3.85 2.74 -21.82
CA ASP A 97 -3.90 3.27 -23.20
C ASP A 97 -3.97 2.16 -24.26
N GLY A 98 -4.23 0.90 -23.86
CA GLY A 98 -4.41 -0.22 -24.77
C GLY A 98 -3.10 -0.86 -25.26
N LYS A 99 -1.94 -0.50 -24.68
CA LYS A 99 -0.63 -1.06 -25.02
C LYS A 99 -0.23 -2.24 -24.11
N SER A 100 -1.19 -2.90 -23.46
CA SER A 100 -0.90 -4.01 -22.54
C SER A 100 -0.10 -5.16 -23.18
N GLY A 101 -0.32 -5.46 -24.47
CA GLY A 101 0.46 -6.46 -25.20
C GLY A 101 1.95 -6.10 -25.35
N LEU A 102 2.26 -4.81 -25.52
CA LEU A 102 3.64 -4.31 -25.58
C LEU A 102 4.33 -4.47 -24.22
N VAL A 103 3.65 -4.06 -23.15
CA VAL A 103 4.14 -4.16 -21.77
C VAL A 103 4.39 -5.62 -21.38
N LYS A 104 3.45 -6.52 -21.68
CA LYS A 104 3.59 -7.97 -21.44
C LYS A 104 4.78 -8.56 -22.18
N ARG A 105 4.98 -8.21 -23.45
CA ARG A 105 6.13 -8.67 -24.24
C ARG A 105 7.46 -8.16 -23.68
N LEU A 106 7.49 -6.93 -23.16
CA LEU A 106 8.70 -6.39 -22.51
C LEU A 106 9.03 -7.21 -21.27
N ILE A 107 8.00 -7.52 -20.47
CA ILE A 107 8.15 -8.36 -19.29
C ILE A 107 8.65 -9.76 -19.66
N GLU A 108 8.03 -10.41 -20.65
CA GLU A 108 8.45 -11.75 -21.11
C GLU A 108 9.87 -11.78 -21.70
N SER A 109 10.36 -10.65 -22.22
CA SER A 109 11.67 -10.55 -22.86
C SER A 109 12.82 -10.22 -21.91
N ASP A 110 12.48 -9.86 -20.67
CA ASP A 110 13.42 -9.56 -19.62
C ASP A 110 13.59 -10.82 -18.77
N ASN A 111 14.68 -11.55 -19.04
CA ASN A 111 15.05 -12.76 -18.32
C ASN A 111 15.33 -12.49 -16.83
N ASP A 112 15.54 -11.23 -16.45
CA ASP A 112 15.74 -10.79 -15.07
C ASP A 112 14.44 -10.37 -14.40
N ILE A 113 13.27 -10.52 -15.04
CA ILE A 113 11.99 -10.46 -14.32
C ILE A 113 11.85 -11.71 -13.46
N ILE A 114 12.47 -11.59 -12.30
CA ILE A 114 11.80 -11.53 -11.01
C ILE A 114 10.49 -12.30 -11.04
N ASP A 115 10.54 -13.51 -10.50
CA ASP A 115 9.45 -14.23 -9.84
C ASP A 115 8.10 -13.50 -9.96
N LEU A 116 7.20 -14.00 -10.82
CA LEU A 116 5.91 -13.39 -11.10
C LEU A 116 5.12 -13.08 -9.81
N ASN A 117 5.39 -13.78 -8.70
CA ASN A 117 4.84 -13.44 -7.38
C ASN A 117 5.30 -12.05 -6.91
N ARG A 118 6.58 -11.72 -7.01
CA ARG A 118 7.10 -10.38 -6.67
C ARG A 118 6.55 -9.31 -7.62
N LEU A 119 6.36 -9.63 -8.90
CA LEU A 119 5.67 -8.72 -9.84
C LEU A 119 4.23 -8.43 -9.38
N ILE A 120 3.48 -9.47 -8.98
CA ILE A 120 2.11 -9.31 -8.48
C ILE A 120 2.08 -8.42 -7.23
N LYS A 121 3.01 -8.58 -6.28
CA LYS A 121 3.10 -7.73 -5.08
C LYS A 121 3.28 -6.24 -5.43
N ILE A 122 4.21 -5.94 -6.34
CA ILE A 122 4.47 -4.58 -6.81
C ILE A 122 3.25 -4.03 -7.56
N ALA A 123 2.65 -4.86 -8.41
CA ALA A 123 1.46 -4.49 -9.17
C ALA A 123 0.26 -4.22 -8.26
N CYS A 124 0.11 -4.94 -7.14
CA CYS A 124 -0.88 -4.68 -6.11
C CYS A 124 -0.68 -3.30 -5.46
N ASP A 125 0.55 -2.93 -5.10
CA ASP A 125 0.90 -1.62 -4.52
C ASP A 125 0.55 -0.46 -5.45
N ARG A 126 0.77 -0.65 -6.74
CA ARG A 126 0.63 0.40 -7.74
C ARG A 126 -0.68 0.33 -8.55
N ASN A 127 -1.59 -0.57 -8.19
CA ASN A 127 -2.89 -0.79 -8.84
C ASN A 127 -2.80 -1.15 -10.33
N TRP A 128 -1.85 -1.99 -10.73
CA TRP A 128 -1.69 -2.42 -12.12
C TRP A 128 -2.55 -3.64 -12.43
N HIS A 129 -3.86 -3.44 -12.52
CA HIS A 129 -4.81 -4.54 -12.63
C HIS A 129 -4.53 -5.45 -13.84
N ASP A 130 -4.17 -4.90 -15.00
CA ASP A 130 -3.94 -5.70 -16.21
C ASP A 130 -2.69 -6.59 -16.10
N ILE A 131 -1.67 -6.12 -15.38
CA ILE A 131 -0.47 -6.90 -15.10
C ILE A 131 -0.77 -7.97 -14.06
N ILE A 132 -1.49 -7.65 -12.98
CA ILE A 132 -1.90 -8.65 -11.99
C ILE A 132 -2.66 -9.79 -12.65
N LYS A 133 -3.68 -9.48 -13.47
CA LYS A 133 -4.48 -10.49 -14.17
C LYS A 133 -3.61 -11.38 -15.05
N TRP A 134 -2.80 -10.74 -15.90
CA TRP A 134 -1.93 -11.46 -16.83
C TRP A 134 -0.89 -12.31 -16.11
N SER A 135 -0.29 -11.81 -15.03
CA SER A 135 0.69 -12.57 -14.23
C SER A 135 0.03 -13.80 -13.60
N ILE A 136 -1.18 -13.65 -13.06
CA ILE A 136 -1.92 -14.76 -12.45
C ILE A 136 -2.32 -15.80 -13.51
N GLU A 137 -2.80 -15.38 -14.68
CA GLU A 137 -3.13 -16.29 -15.79
C GLU A 137 -1.93 -17.07 -16.34
N LYS A 138 -0.70 -16.61 -16.08
CA LYS A 138 0.55 -17.23 -16.52
C LYS A 138 1.16 -18.19 -15.51
N ILE A 139 0.91 -17.98 -14.22
CA ILE A 139 1.41 -18.86 -13.16
C ILE A 139 0.48 -20.08 -13.11
N ASP A 140 1.06 -21.27 -12.97
CA ASP A 140 0.27 -22.45 -12.65
C ASP A 140 -0.46 -22.21 -11.31
N ASN A 141 -1.78 -22.39 -11.27
CA ASN A 141 -2.58 -22.14 -10.07
C ASN A 141 -2.07 -22.94 -8.85
N GLU A 142 -1.42 -24.08 -9.06
CA GLU A 142 -0.83 -24.88 -7.97
C GLU A 142 0.42 -24.23 -7.33
N LEU A 143 1.09 -23.32 -8.05
CA LEU A 143 2.29 -22.61 -7.60
C LEU A 143 2.00 -21.20 -7.09
N LEU A 144 0.79 -20.68 -7.33
CA LEU A 144 0.40 -19.33 -6.94
C LEU A 144 -0.20 -19.32 -5.54
N ASP A 145 0.44 -18.60 -4.61
CA ASP A 145 -0.14 -18.33 -3.29
C ASP A 145 -1.24 -17.26 -3.41
N MET A 146 -2.45 -17.71 -3.74
CA MET A 146 -3.63 -16.85 -3.87
C MET A 146 -4.01 -16.15 -2.56
N GLU A 147 -3.67 -16.73 -1.40
CA GLU A 147 -3.90 -16.09 -0.10
C GLU A 147 -3.00 -14.86 0.07
N GLU A 148 -1.73 -14.96 -0.30
CA GLU A 148 -0.80 -13.84 -0.24
C GLU A 148 -1.19 -12.73 -1.22
N VAL A 149 -1.63 -13.09 -2.44
CA VAL A 149 -2.07 -12.11 -3.44
C VAL A 149 -3.27 -11.30 -2.94
N ILE A 150 -4.28 -11.96 -2.35
CA ILE A 150 -5.45 -11.25 -1.82
C ILE A 150 -5.09 -10.42 -0.58
N TYR A 151 -4.18 -10.90 0.27
CA TYR A 151 -3.66 -10.15 1.40
C TYR A 151 -2.99 -8.85 0.96
N GLU A 152 -2.08 -8.93 -0.01
CA GLU A 152 -1.37 -7.78 -0.57
C GLU A 152 -2.35 -6.81 -1.26
N ALA A 153 -3.30 -7.32 -2.05
CA ALA A 153 -4.34 -6.48 -2.64
C ALA A 153 -5.16 -5.73 -1.57
N CYS A 154 -5.51 -6.39 -0.47
CA CYS A 154 -6.17 -5.75 0.67
C CYS A 154 -5.26 -4.70 1.33
N LEU A 155 -4.00 -5.04 1.64
CA LEU A 155 -3.01 -4.14 2.24
C LEU A 155 -2.88 -2.82 1.47
N LYS A 156 -2.84 -2.93 0.14
CA LYS A 156 -2.63 -1.81 -0.79
C LYS A 156 -3.89 -1.06 -1.20
N LYS A 157 -5.05 -1.38 -0.59
CA LYS A 157 -6.37 -0.78 -0.91
C LYS A 157 -6.84 -1.07 -2.34
N ASN A 158 -6.35 -2.13 -2.94
CA ASN A 158 -6.65 -2.50 -4.32
C ASN A 158 -7.96 -3.33 -4.39
N LEU A 159 -9.09 -2.65 -4.19
CA LEU A 159 -10.41 -3.28 -4.21
C LEU A 159 -10.75 -3.90 -5.58
N ILE A 160 -10.24 -3.34 -6.67
CA ILE A 160 -10.48 -3.84 -8.03
C ILE A 160 -9.87 -5.24 -8.19
N THR A 161 -8.63 -5.45 -7.72
CA THR A 161 -7.99 -6.76 -7.74
C THR A 161 -8.72 -7.74 -6.83
N VAL A 162 -9.07 -7.35 -5.59
CA VAL A 162 -9.85 -8.23 -4.68
C VAL A 162 -11.16 -8.69 -5.33
N LYS A 163 -11.90 -7.75 -5.95
CA LYS A 163 -13.13 -8.04 -6.69
C LYS A 163 -12.91 -9.01 -7.84
N TRP A 164 -11.83 -8.83 -8.60
CA TRP A 164 -11.54 -9.66 -9.75
C TRP A 164 -11.14 -11.08 -9.32
N LEU A 165 -10.25 -11.22 -8.34
CA LEU A 165 -9.81 -12.53 -7.80
C LEU A 165 -11.02 -13.36 -7.35
N ILE A 166 -11.82 -12.80 -6.46
CA ILE A 166 -12.95 -13.54 -5.87
C ILE A 166 -14.04 -13.88 -6.90
N LYS A 167 -14.20 -13.08 -7.98
CA LYS A 167 -15.19 -13.36 -9.03
C LYS A 167 -14.75 -14.41 -10.05
N ASN A 168 -13.44 -14.58 -10.26
CA ASN A 168 -12.91 -15.40 -11.36
C ASN A 168 -12.30 -16.72 -10.89
N PHE A 169 -12.10 -16.90 -9.59
CA PHE A 169 -11.47 -18.09 -9.01
C PHE A 169 -12.41 -18.70 -7.96
N ASP A 170 -12.32 -20.03 -7.77
CA ASP A 170 -13.14 -20.73 -6.76
C ASP A 170 -12.83 -20.18 -5.37
N ASN A 171 -13.86 -19.88 -4.58
CA ASN A 171 -13.75 -19.46 -3.19
C ASN A 171 -12.90 -20.40 -2.34
N LYS A 172 -12.78 -21.69 -2.70
CA LYS A 172 -11.91 -22.66 -2.02
C LYS A 172 -10.42 -22.33 -2.13
N LEU A 173 -10.01 -21.52 -3.11
CA LEU A 173 -8.65 -21.03 -3.25
C LEU A 173 -8.35 -19.86 -2.30
N PHE A 174 -9.36 -19.40 -1.54
CA PHE A 174 -9.24 -18.28 -0.63
C PHE A 174 -9.73 -18.65 0.77
N ASP A 175 -8.93 -18.39 1.78
CA ASP A 175 -9.44 -18.32 3.15
C ASP A 175 -10.23 -16.99 3.33
N MET A 176 -11.55 -17.08 3.14
CA MET A 176 -12.46 -15.94 3.29
C MET A 176 -12.42 -15.33 4.71
N LYS A 177 -12.09 -16.12 5.73
CA LYS A 177 -11.93 -15.62 7.10
C LYS A 177 -10.68 -14.75 7.19
N LYS A 178 -9.53 -15.23 6.70
CA LYS A 178 -8.29 -14.42 6.64
C LYS A 178 -8.48 -13.16 5.82
N ALA A 179 -9.15 -13.23 4.67
CA ALA A 179 -9.41 -12.06 3.83
C ALA A 179 -10.22 -10.99 4.59
N MET A 180 -11.29 -11.39 5.28
CA MET A 180 -12.09 -10.50 6.13
C MET A 180 -11.28 -9.94 7.31
N ASN A 181 -10.52 -10.79 8.01
CA ASN A 181 -9.69 -10.39 9.15
C ASN A 181 -8.63 -9.36 8.74
N ASN A 182 -7.94 -9.58 7.62
CA ASN A 182 -6.96 -8.65 7.07
C ASN A 182 -7.59 -7.33 6.64
N ALA A 183 -8.73 -7.37 5.95
CA ALA A 183 -9.46 -6.16 5.58
C ALA A 183 -9.89 -5.35 6.81
N CYS A 184 -10.36 -6.02 7.86
CA CYS A 184 -10.71 -5.41 9.14
C CYS A 184 -9.47 -4.80 9.81
N LYS A 185 -8.42 -5.61 10.04
CA LYS A 185 -7.14 -5.21 10.64
C LYS A 185 -6.55 -3.95 9.98
N LEU A 186 -6.59 -3.89 8.65
CA LEU A 186 -5.99 -2.82 7.85
C LEU A 186 -6.91 -1.62 7.62
N ALA A 187 -8.08 -1.59 8.25
CA ALA A 187 -9.11 -0.55 8.12
C ALA A 187 -9.60 -0.33 6.68
N LYS A 188 -9.68 -1.39 5.87
CA LYS A 188 -10.14 -1.32 4.47
C LYS A 188 -11.66 -1.46 4.39
N ILE A 189 -12.36 -0.44 4.86
CA ILE A 189 -13.82 -0.48 5.02
C ILE A 189 -14.57 -0.80 3.71
N ASP A 190 -14.07 -0.36 2.56
CA ASP A 190 -14.71 -0.64 1.27
C ASP A 190 -14.57 -2.10 0.86
N THR A 191 -13.45 -2.75 1.19
CA THR A 191 -13.26 -4.19 1.04
C THR A 191 -14.18 -4.97 1.97
N VAL A 192 -14.26 -4.57 3.25
CA VAL A 192 -15.15 -5.19 4.26
C VAL A 192 -16.61 -5.12 3.78
N LYS A 193 -17.07 -3.93 3.37
CA LYS A 193 -18.42 -3.71 2.80
C LYS A 193 -18.67 -4.61 1.61
N TRP A 194 -17.74 -4.65 0.66
CA TRP A 194 -17.89 -5.42 -0.55
C TRP A 194 -17.96 -6.93 -0.26
N LEU A 195 -17.10 -7.47 0.60
CA LEU A 195 -17.12 -8.87 1.01
C LEU A 195 -18.49 -9.23 1.62
N ILE A 196 -18.99 -8.44 2.56
CA ILE A 196 -20.28 -8.69 3.22
C ILE A 196 -21.48 -8.58 2.26
N GLN A 197 -21.42 -7.68 1.28
CA GLN A 197 -22.51 -7.49 0.32
C GLN A 197 -22.58 -8.61 -0.73
N ASN A 198 -21.51 -9.38 -0.92
CA ASN A 198 -21.40 -10.37 -1.99
C ASN A 198 -21.31 -11.81 -1.48
N PHE A 199 -21.16 -12.02 -0.17
CA PHE A 199 -20.96 -13.33 0.43
C PHE A 199 -21.76 -13.50 1.73
N ASP A 200 -22.22 -14.73 1.97
CA ASP A 200 -22.87 -15.10 3.25
C ASP A 200 -21.87 -14.91 4.40
N ASN A 201 -22.29 -14.25 5.48
CA ASN A 201 -21.43 -13.95 6.61
C ASN A 201 -20.92 -15.20 7.35
N LYS A 202 -21.53 -16.38 7.12
CA LYS A 202 -21.03 -17.67 7.61
C LYS A 202 -19.66 -18.06 7.04
N LEU A 203 -19.25 -17.45 5.93
CA LEU A 203 -17.92 -17.63 5.35
C LEU A 203 -16.84 -16.86 6.14
N PHE A 204 -17.23 -15.99 7.07
CA PHE A 204 -16.33 -15.15 7.85
C PHE A 204 -16.33 -15.53 9.33
N ASP A 205 -15.22 -15.27 10.00
CA ASP A 205 -15.18 -15.22 11.45
C ASP A 205 -15.50 -13.80 11.91
N MET A 206 -16.79 -13.53 12.17
CA MET A 206 -17.23 -12.18 12.53
C MET A 206 -16.69 -11.72 13.89
N LYS A 207 -16.37 -12.66 14.82
CA LYS A 207 -15.76 -12.31 16.11
C LYS A 207 -14.34 -11.82 15.90
N GLU A 208 -13.54 -12.59 15.17
CA GLU A 208 -12.16 -12.25 14.86
C GLU A 208 -12.06 -10.99 13.98
N ALA A 209 -13.03 -10.79 13.08
CA ALA A 209 -13.13 -9.57 12.28
C ALA A 209 -13.33 -8.32 13.16
N LEU A 210 -14.24 -8.37 14.15
CA LEU A 210 -14.44 -7.26 15.07
C LEU A 210 -13.24 -7.07 16.00
N ASN A 211 -12.65 -8.15 16.51
CA ASN A 211 -11.47 -8.11 17.36
C ASN A 211 -10.30 -7.40 16.64
N ASN A 212 -10.00 -7.80 15.40
CA ASN A 212 -8.98 -7.14 14.57
C ASN A 212 -9.32 -5.68 14.25
N ALA A 213 -10.60 -5.38 14.00
CA ALA A 213 -11.04 -4.00 13.77
C ALA A 213 -10.83 -3.12 15.01
N CYS A 214 -11.10 -3.67 16.19
CA CYS A 214 -10.94 -2.97 17.46
C CYS A 214 -9.47 -2.78 17.84
N GLU A 215 -8.61 -3.75 17.55
CA GLU A 215 -7.19 -3.72 17.86
C GLU A 215 -6.40 -2.83 16.90
N TRP A 216 -6.62 -2.95 15.60
CA TRP A 216 -5.71 -2.36 14.59
C TRP A 216 -6.35 -1.23 13.78
N ALA A 217 -7.64 -1.32 13.53
CA ALA A 217 -8.31 -0.48 12.53
C ALA A 217 -8.69 0.92 13.03
N LYS A 218 -9.33 1.68 12.14
CA LYS A 218 -9.97 2.95 12.47
C LYS A 218 -11.37 2.68 13.02
N LEU A 219 -11.81 3.53 13.96
CA LEU A 219 -13.15 3.49 14.57
C LEU A 219 -14.30 3.38 13.56
N GLY A 220 -14.13 3.89 12.33
CA GLY A 220 -15.12 3.79 11.27
C GLY A 220 -15.50 2.34 10.91
N THR A 221 -14.53 1.43 10.85
CA THR A 221 -14.78 0.00 10.56
C THR A 221 -15.58 -0.65 11.68
N VAL A 222 -15.19 -0.41 12.94
CA VAL A 222 -15.89 -0.93 14.13
C VAL A 222 -17.34 -0.46 14.17
N LYS A 223 -17.56 0.85 13.99
CA LYS A 223 -18.92 1.42 13.92
C LYS A 223 -19.76 0.79 12.83
N TRP A 224 -19.16 0.55 11.67
CA TRP A 224 -19.88 -0.02 10.54
C TRP A 224 -20.25 -1.49 10.80
N LEU A 225 -19.32 -2.31 11.30
CA LEU A 225 -19.60 -3.71 11.66
C LEU A 225 -20.75 -3.81 12.68
N ILE A 226 -20.65 -3.10 13.81
CA ILE A 226 -21.64 -3.17 14.88
C ILE A 226 -23.03 -2.65 14.44
N LYS A 227 -23.09 -1.65 13.56
CA LYS A 227 -24.37 -1.09 13.10
C LYS A 227 -25.09 -1.95 12.06
N ASN A 228 -24.38 -2.84 11.37
CA ASN A 228 -24.94 -3.61 10.24
C ASN A 228 -25.19 -5.08 10.59
N PHE A 229 -24.88 -5.51 11.81
CA PHE A 229 -24.97 -6.91 12.22
C PHE A 229 -25.53 -7.05 13.64
N ASP A 230 -26.19 -8.19 13.91
CA ASP A 230 -26.57 -8.54 15.28
C ASP A 230 -25.30 -8.73 16.13
N ASN A 231 -25.26 -8.08 17.30
CA ASN A 231 -24.13 -8.14 18.22
C ASN A 231 -23.84 -9.57 18.72
N LYS A 232 -24.79 -10.51 18.61
CA LYS A 232 -24.58 -11.94 18.91
C LYS A 232 -23.54 -12.61 18.01
N LEU A 233 -23.23 -12.02 16.86
CA LEU A 233 -22.17 -12.49 15.97
C LEU A 233 -20.77 -12.14 16.48
N PHE A 234 -20.68 -11.30 17.51
CA PHE A 234 -19.42 -10.74 18.01
C PHE A 234 -19.14 -11.17 19.45
N ASP A 235 -17.86 -11.22 19.81
CA ASP A 235 -17.45 -11.17 21.22
C ASP A 235 -17.18 -9.70 21.60
N MET A 236 -18.20 -9.03 22.11
CA MET A 236 -18.10 -7.61 22.48
C MET A 236 -17.13 -7.35 23.64
N LYS A 237 -16.90 -8.37 24.50
CA LYS A 237 -15.98 -8.27 25.63
C LYS A 237 -14.55 -8.33 25.15
N GLU A 238 -14.23 -9.30 24.30
CA GLU A 238 -12.91 -9.42 23.69
C GLU A 238 -12.58 -8.23 22.79
N ALA A 239 -13.54 -7.80 21.95
CA ALA A 239 -13.37 -6.63 21.10
C ALA A 239 -13.03 -5.35 21.90
N MET A 240 -13.65 -5.15 23.07
CA MET A 240 -13.26 -4.04 23.95
C MET A 240 -11.86 -4.22 24.53
N ASN A 241 -11.53 -5.42 25.02
CA ASN A 241 -10.22 -5.69 25.61
C ASN A 241 -9.11 -5.38 24.60
N ASN A 242 -9.26 -5.82 23.35
CA ASN A 242 -8.31 -5.56 22.28
C ASN A 242 -8.21 -4.07 21.95
N ALA A 243 -9.33 -3.34 21.92
CA ALA A 243 -9.31 -1.88 21.74
C ALA A 243 -8.55 -1.15 22.86
N CYS A 244 -8.69 -1.64 24.10
CA CYS A 244 -7.98 -1.08 25.26
C CYS A 244 -6.48 -1.40 25.22
N GLU A 245 -6.12 -2.65 24.95
CA GLU A 245 -4.74 -3.13 24.88
C GLU A 245 -3.94 -2.41 23.79
N ALA A 246 -4.53 -2.26 22.60
CA ALA A 246 -3.93 -1.56 21.47
C ALA A 246 -4.04 -0.01 21.56
N ALA A 247 -4.44 0.53 22.71
CA ALA A 247 -4.58 1.96 22.96
C ALA A 247 -5.50 2.69 21.95
N LYS A 248 -6.50 2.00 21.38
CA LYS A 248 -7.48 2.57 20.44
C LYS A 248 -8.61 3.28 21.21
N PHE A 249 -8.26 4.35 21.93
CA PHE A 249 -9.20 5.04 22.82
C PHE A 249 -10.48 5.50 22.13
N GLY A 250 -10.42 6.03 20.92
CA GLY A 250 -11.62 6.44 20.18
C GLY A 250 -12.61 5.29 19.99
N THR A 251 -12.09 4.07 19.78
CA THR A 251 -12.85 2.82 19.70
C THR A 251 -13.39 2.42 21.07
N ALA A 252 -12.52 2.28 22.08
CA ALA A 252 -12.93 1.88 23.43
C ALA A 252 -13.97 2.83 24.03
N LYS A 253 -13.75 4.15 23.94
CA LYS A 253 -14.71 5.17 24.37
C LYS A 253 -16.06 5.06 23.65
N TRP A 254 -16.04 4.79 22.35
CA TRP A 254 -17.27 4.63 21.59
C TRP A 254 -18.01 3.36 22.02
N LEU A 255 -17.32 2.24 22.18
CA LEU A 255 -17.91 1.00 22.70
C LEU A 255 -18.53 1.22 24.09
N MET A 256 -17.77 1.80 25.03
CA MET A 256 -18.24 2.08 26.41
C MET A 256 -19.47 2.99 26.48
N LYS A 257 -19.64 3.88 25.50
CA LYS A 257 -20.81 4.77 25.43
C LYS A 257 -22.07 4.11 24.88
N ASN A 258 -21.93 3.04 24.11
CA ASN A 258 -23.04 2.44 23.36
C ASN A 258 -23.46 1.07 23.89
N PHE A 259 -22.77 0.56 24.91
CA PHE A 259 -22.92 -0.80 25.42
C PHE A 259 -22.73 -0.81 26.94
N ASP A 260 -23.34 -1.78 27.62
CA ASP A 260 -23.27 -1.92 29.08
C ASP A 260 -21.81 -2.09 29.54
N ASN A 261 -21.41 -1.31 30.55
CA ASN A 261 -20.05 -1.34 31.07
C ASN A 261 -19.67 -2.68 31.72
N LYS A 262 -20.65 -3.50 32.12
CA LYS A 262 -20.44 -4.86 32.62
C LYS A 262 -19.81 -5.79 31.59
N LEU A 263 -19.87 -5.43 30.31
CA LEU A 263 -19.20 -6.17 29.24
C LEU A 263 -17.68 -5.95 29.22
N PHE A 264 -17.15 -5.02 30.03
CA PHE A 264 -15.79 -4.52 29.87
C PHE A 264 -14.92 -4.73 31.11
N ASP A 265 -13.64 -5.03 30.88
CA ASP A 265 -12.63 -5.04 31.92
C ASP A 265 -12.12 -3.60 32.17
N MET A 266 -12.84 -2.87 33.03
CA MET A 266 -12.52 -1.48 33.37
C MET A 266 -11.12 -1.32 34.00
N LYS A 267 -10.61 -2.36 34.68
CA LYS A 267 -9.27 -2.36 35.27
C LYS A 267 -8.22 -2.34 34.16
N LYS A 268 -8.31 -3.27 33.20
CA LYS A 268 -7.40 -3.29 32.04
C LYS A 268 -7.46 -2.00 31.23
N ALA A 269 -8.66 -1.47 30.99
CA ALA A 269 -8.82 -0.20 30.28
C ALA A 269 -8.03 0.94 30.95
N MET A 270 -8.10 1.06 32.28
CA MET A 270 -7.33 2.05 33.05
C MET A 270 -5.82 1.76 33.01
N ILE A 271 -5.42 0.50 33.19
CA ILE A 271 -4.01 0.07 33.16
C ILE A 271 -3.36 0.43 31.82
N HIS A 272 -3.98 0.08 30.69
CA HIS A 272 -3.43 0.38 29.37
C HIS A 272 -3.41 1.88 29.07
N ALA A 273 -4.45 2.62 29.45
CA ALA A 273 -4.47 4.07 29.32
C ALA A 273 -3.30 4.73 30.06
N CYS A 274 -2.99 4.26 31.27
CA CYS A 274 -1.88 4.74 32.08
C CYS A 274 -0.52 4.29 31.50
N ARG A 275 -0.38 3.02 31.11
CA ARG A 275 0.83 2.45 30.50
C ARG A 275 1.27 3.21 29.23
N TRP A 276 0.31 3.62 28.41
CA TRP A 276 0.59 4.35 27.16
C TRP A 276 0.59 5.88 27.33
N GLY A 277 0.49 6.39 28.56
CA GLY A 277 0.51 7.84 28.83
C GLY A 277 -0.69 8.60 28.25
N ASN A 278 -1.82 7.94 28.01
CA ASN A 278 -2.98 8.53 27.36
C ASN A 278 -3.85 9.31 28.37
N LEU A 279 -3.41 10.52 28.73
CA LEU A 279 -4.03 11.35 29.76
C LEU A 279 -5.51 11.66 29.50
N ASP A 280 -5.90 11.91 28.26
CA ASP A 280 -7.29 12.20 27.90
C ASP A 280 -8.21 11.00 28.16
N THR A 281 -7.68 9.78 27.98
CA THR A 281 -8.39 8.55 28.30
C THR A 281 -8.60 8.40 29.79
N VAL A 282 -7.53 8.58 30.59
CA VAL A 282 -7.60 8.50 32.05
C VAL A 282 -8.61 9.50 32.61
N LYS A 283 -8.54 10.76 32.16
CA LYS A 283 -9.50 11.81 32.55
C LYS A 283 -10.93 11.43 32.19
N TRP A 284 -11.14 10.88 31.00
CA TRP A 284 -12.46 10.47 30.57
C TRP A 284 -13.00 9.28 31.39
N LEU A 285 -12.16 8.26 31.68
CA LEU A 285 -12.56 7.11 32.49
C LEU A 285 -12.97 7.53 33.91
N ILE A 286 -12.14 8.30 34.61
CA ILE A 286 -12.43 8.80 35.97
C ILE A 286 -13.69 9.67 36.00
N LYS A 287 -13.92 10.47 34.95
CA LYS A 287 -15.11 11.34 34.88
C LYS A 287 -16.42 10.56 34.67
N ASN A 288 -16.38 9.39 34.03
CA ASN A 288 -17.59 8.71 33.55
C ASN A 288 -17.89 7.38 34.28
N PHE A 289 -17.00 6.87 35.12
CA PHE A 289 -17.18 5.60 35.81
C PHE A 289 -16.71 5.67 37.27
N ASP A 290 -17.28 4.82 38.12
CA ASP A 290 -16.88 4.73 39.53
C ASP A 290 -15.42 4.26 39.64
N ASN A 291 -14.62 4.99 40.41
CA ASN A 291 -13.21 4.67 40.63
C ASN A 291 -12.98 3.27 41.23
N LYS A 292 -13.98 2.68 41.91
CA LYS A 292 -13.92 1.31 42.43
C LYS A 292 -13.80 0.25 41.34
N LEU A 293 -14.14 0.59 40.09
CA LEU A 293 -14.00 -0.30 38.94
C LEU A 293 -12.55 -0.42 38.45
N PHE A 294 -11.65 0.42 38.95
CA PHE A 294 -10.26 0.50 38.51
C PHE A 294 -9.30 -0.06 39.55
N ASP A 295 -8.22 -0.68 39.09
CA ASP A 295 -7.03 -0.88 39.92
C ASP A 295 -6.07 0.30 39.69
N MET A 296 -6.29 1.40 40.43
CA MET A 296 -5.47 2.61 40.28
C MET A 296 -4.02 2.37 40.70
N LYS A 297 -3.76 1.45 41.63
CA LYS A 297 -2.39 1.14 42.07
C LYS A 297 -1.63 0.45 40.95
N GLU A 298 -2.20 -0.59 40.35
CA GLU A 298 -1.61 -1.31 39.23
C GLU A 298 -1.46 -0.40 37.99
N ALA A 299 -2.47 0.44 37.72
CA ALA A 299 -2.42 1.37 36.61
C ALA A 299 -1.28 2.40 36.75
N MET A 300 -1.09 2.98 37.93
CA MET A 300 0.03 3.90 38.19
C MET A 300 1.38 3.20 38.15
N ASN A 301 1.49 1.97 38.65
CA ASN A 301 2.72 1.18 38.53
C ASN A 301 3.11 0.95 37.06
N ASN A 302 2.14 0.58 36.21
CA ASN A 302 2.36 0.40 34.77
C ASN A 302 2.73 1.71 34.07
N ALA A 303 2.14 2.85 34.45
CA ALA A 303 2.56 4.16 33.94
C ALA A 303 4.01 4.49 34.31
N CYS A 304 4.39 4.25 35.57
CA CYS A 304 5.76 4.47 36.05
C CYS A 304 6.76 3.55 35.35
N GLU A 305 6.43 2.28 35.16
CA GLU A 305 7.29 1.32 34.46
C GLU A 305 7.43 1.66 32.97
N ALA A 306 6.33 2.01 32.30
CA ALA A 306 6.38 2.48 30.92
C ALA A 306 7.11 3.82 30.77
N ALA A 307 7.03 4.72 31.76
CA ALA A 307 7.82 5.94 31.79
C ALA A 307 9.31 5.63 31.95
N LYS A 308 9.69 4.67 32.81
CA LYS A 308 11.08 4.20 32.97
C LYS A 308 11.63 3.54 31.70
N LEU A 309 10.83 2.66 31.09
CA LEU A 309 11.15 2.04 29.79
C LEU A 309 11.13 3.08 28.67
N GLY A 310 10.30 4.10 28.77
CA GLY A 310 10.20 5.24 27.87
C GLY A 310 11.43 6.14 27.96
N THR A 311 11.94 6.44 29.15
CA THR A 311 13.24 7.10 29.34
C THR A 311 14.38 6.23 28.82
N LEU A 312 14.35 4.91 29.04
CA LEU A 312 15.31 3.96 28.45
C LEU A 312 15.18 3.80 26.92
N MET A 313 13.97 3.99 26.36
CA MET A 313 13.72 4.00 24.92
C MET A 313 14.00 5.36 24.29
N VAL A 314 13.92 6.46 25.03
CA VAL A 314 14.47 7.76 24.62
C VAL A 314 16.00 7.65 24.59
N ASP A 315 16.63 7.00 25.57
CA ASP A 315 18.08 6.74 25.57
C ASP A 315 18.52 5.75 24.48
N LYS A 316 17.76 4.67 24.22
CA LYS A 316 18.04 3.74 23.10
C LYS A 316 17.68 4.30 21.72
N ARG A 317 16.72 5.23 21.64
CA ARG A 317 16.45 5.99 20.41
C ARG A 317 17.54 7.03 20.18
N ILE A 318 18.06 7.69 21.22
CA ILE A 318 19.22 8.59 21.10
C ILE A 318 20.48 7.82 20.70
N SER A 319 20.73 6.61 21.21
CA SER A 319 21.88 5.81 20.76
C SER A 319 21.75 5.31 19.32
N THR A 320 20.53 4.96 18.88
CA THR A 320 20.25 4.57 17.49
C THR A 320 20.26 5.79 16.55
N ILE A 321 19.86 6.97 17.04
CA ILE A 321 19.94 8.24 16.31
C ILE A 321 21.39 8.72 16.21
N ASN A 322 22.22 8.57 17.25
CA ASN A 322 23.65 8.90 17.22
C ASN A 322 24.46 7.93 16.35
N TYR A 323 24.11 6.64 16.32
CA TYR A 323 24.69 5.68 15.36
C TYR A 323 24.32 6.01 13.89
N LEU A 324 23.18 6.65 13.67
CA LEU A 324 22.76 7.15 12.35
C LEU A 324 23.27 8.57 12.04
N TYR A 325 23.81 9.29 13.04
CA TYR A 325 24.44 10.60 12.88
C TYR A 325 25.96 10.47 12.60
N ASP A 326 26.66 9.53 13.27
CA ASP A 326 28.11 9.29 13.11
C ASP A 326 28.49 8.48 11.85
N LYS A 327 27.54 8.21 10.95
CA LYS A 327 27.81 7.71 9.58
C LYS A 327 27.50 8.74 8.49
N LYS A 328 27.35 9.99 8.89
CA LYS A 328 27.31 11.16 8.01
C LYS A 328 28.24 12.29 8.49
N GLU A 329 29.42 11.89 8.97
CA GLU A 329 30.69 12.62 8.82
C GLU A 329 31.75 11.61 8.36
#